data_AF-Q84PR1-F1
#
_entry.id   AF-Q84PR1-F1
#
_cell.length_a   1.000
_cell.length_b   1.000
_cell.length_c   1.000
_cell.angle_alpha   90.00
_cell.angle_beta   90.00
_cell.angle_gamma   90.00
#
_symmetry.space_group_name_H-M   'P 1'
#
loop_
_entity.id
_entity.type
_entity.pdbx_description
1 polymer ?
#
loop_
_entity_poly.entity_id
_entity_poly.type
_entity_poly.pdbx_seq_one_letter_code
_entity_poly.pdbx_strand_id
1 'polypeptide(L)' 'MRPDGEWMLVDNCVGLSLVNRFDPSQVSKCLVHWGTGDVNMELWSEERPVSKETPLRICHQYEVRQTN' A
#
# COMPACT_ATOMS: atom_id res chain seq x y z
N MET A 1 11.99 -7.05 8.49
CA MET A 1 11.07 -7.58 7.47
C MET A 1 10.67 -6.43 6.57
N ARG A 2 10.65 -6.62 5.24
CA ARG A 2 10.14 -5.62 4.29
C ARG A 2 8.73 -6.02 3.83
N PRO A 3 7.87 -5.07 3.43
CA PRO A 3 6.55 -5.41 2.90
C PRO A 3 6.63 -6.22 1.60
N ASP A 4 5.71 -7.17 1.41
CA ASP A 4 5.82 -8.24 0.40
C ASP A 4 5.28 -7.86 -1.00
N GLY A 5 5.19 -6.55 -1.31
CA GLY A 5 4.76 -6.05 -2.62
C GLY A 5 3.27 -6.12 -2.94
N GLU A 6 2.49 -6.83 -2.13
CA GLU A 6 1.04 -6.91 -2.28
C GLU A 6 0.37 -6.90 -0.90
N TRP A 7 -0.52 -5.92 -0.69
CA TRP A 7 -1.39 -5.82 0.49
C TRP A 7 -2.85 -5.86 0.04
N MET A 8 -3.72 -6.51 0.82
CA MET A 8 -5.13 -6.69 0.49
C MET A 8 -6.00 -6.30 1.68
N LEU A 9 -6.99 -5.44 1.44
CA LEU A 9 -8.11 -5.21 2.35
C LEU A 9 -9.28 -6.08 1.89
N VAL A 10 -9.80 -6.93 2.77
CA VAL A 10 -10.85 -7.91 2.46
C VAL A 10 -12.14 -7.49 3.17
N ASP A 11 -13.21 -7.28 2.40
CA ASP A 11 -14.57 -7.12 2.90
C ASP A 11 -15.39 -8.38 2.58
N ASN A 12 -15.46 -9.28 3.57
CA ASN A 12 -16.19 -10.53 3.46
C ASN A 12 -17.72 -10.33 3.44
N CYS A 13 -18.25 -9.18 3.87
CA CYS A 13 -19.69 -8.93 3.89
C CYS A 13 -20.25 -8.74 2.48
N VAL A 14 -19.47 -8.11 1.61
CA VAL A 14 -19.86 -7.85 0.21
C VAL A 14 -19.09 -8.70 -0.79
N GLY A 15 -18.19 -9.56 -0.31
CA GLY A 15 -17.43 -10.48 -1.14
C GLY A 15 -16.38 -9.78 -2.03
N LEU A 16 -15.79 -8.69 -1.55
CA LEU A 16 -14.83 -7.89 -2.32
C LEU A 16 -13.52 -7.71 -1.58
N SER A 17 -12.45 -7.51 -2.34
CA SER A 17 -11.15 -7.11 -1.83
C SER A 17 -10.55 -5.99 -2.65
N LEU A 18 -9.85 -5.07 -1.97
CA LEU A 18 -9.01 -4.06 -2.58
C LEU A 18 -7.55 -4.49 -2.44
N VAL A 19 -6.92 -4.77 -3.58
CA VAL A 19 -5.51 -5.15 -3.64
C VAL A 19 -4.67 -3.94 -4.01
N ASN A 20 -3.66 -3.65 -3.20
CA ASN A 20 -2.63 -2.67 -3.47
C ASN A 20 -1.32 -3.41 -3.78
N ARG A 21 -0.85 -3.31 -5.03
CA ARG A 21 0.46 -3.83 -5.43
C ARG A 21 1.45 -2.71 -5.57
N PHE A 22 2.67 -2.93 -5.12
CA PHE A 22 3.75 -1.95 -5.14
C PHE A 22 5.11 -2.63 -5.32
N ASP A 23 6.12 -1.84 -5.69
CA ASP A 23 7.50 -2.33 -5.77
C ASP A 23 8.10 -2.44 -4.34
N PRO A 24 8.44 -3.66 -3.85
CA PRO A 24 9.01 -3.85 -2.51
C PRO A 24 10.35 -3.13 -2.30
N SER A 25 11.05 -2.77 -3.38
CA SER A 25 12.31 -2.02 -3.29
C SER A 25 12.09 -0.54 -2.95
N GLN A 26 10.89 -0.02 -3.15
CA GLN A 26 10.53 1.39 -2.98
C GLN A 26 9.80 1.68 -1.67
N VAL A 27 9.32 0.64 -0.98
CA VAL A 27 8.49 0.74 0.22
C VAL A 27 9.23 0.14 1.42
N SER A 28 9.52 0.97 2.42
CA SER A 28 10.17 0.57 3.66
C SER A 28 9.16 0.08 4.71
N LYS A 29 7.96 0.64 4.69
CA LYS A 29 6.91 0.39 5.68
C LYS A 29 5.54 0.52 5.03
N CYS A 30 4.64 -0.37 5.44
CA CYS A 30 3.22 -0.24 5.15
C CYS A 30 2.47 -0.02 6.46
N LEU A 31 1.48 0.87 6.46
CA LEU A 31 0.68 1.19 7.63
C LEU A 31 -0.80 1.12 7.26
N VAL A 32 -1.62 0.57 8.15
CA VAL A 32 -3.08 0.66 8.06
C VAL A 32 -3.58 1.56 9.18
N HIS A 33 -4.36 2.56 8.82
CA HIS A 33 -5.08 3.39 9.77
C HIS A 33 -6.59 3.21 9.58
N TRP A 34 -7.30 2.90 10.66
CA TRP A 34 -8.75 2.72 10.67
C TRP A 34 -9.39 4.00 11.24
N GLY A 35 -10.09 4.73 10.39
CA GLY A 35 -10.92 5.87 10.79
C GLY A 35 -12.32 5.44 11.17
N THR A 36 -13.18 6.41 11.51
CA THR A 36 -14.58 6.15 11.88
C THR A 36 -15.42 5.65 10.70
N GLY A 37 -15.03 5.92 9.45
CA GLY A 37 -15.76 5.51 8.24
C GLY A 37 -14.87 5.22 7.04
N ASP A 38 -13.57 5.11 7.25
CA ASP A 38 -12.57 4.96 6.20
C ASP A 38 -11.39 4.11 6.68
N VAL A 39 -10.66 3.59 5.71
CA VAL A 39 -9.41 2.85 5.93
C VAL A 39 -8.36 3.48 5.05
N ASN A 40 -7.25 3.91 5.64
CA ASN A 40 -6.09 4.39 4.89
C ASN A 40 -5.03 3.30 4.81
N MET A 41 -4.61 2.97 3.59
CA MET A 41 -3.52 2.04 3.31
C MET A 41 -2.31 2.84 2.83
N GLU A 42 -1.33 3.02 3.70
CA GLU A 42 -0.20 3.91 3.45
C GLU A 42 1.05 3.13 3.07
N LEU A 43 1.73 3.57 2.01
CA LEU A 43 3.04 3.09 1.59
C LEU A 43 4.07 4.16 1.88
N TRP A 44 5.07 3.81 2.69
CA TRP A 44 6.11 4.73 3.12
C TRP A 44 7.43 4.29 2.53
N SER A 45 8.13 5.22 1.88
CA SER A 45 9.50 5.01 1.44
C SER A 45 10.46 4.96 2.63
N GLU A 46 11.75 4.80 2.36
CA GLU A 46 12.77 5.14 3.34
C GLU A 46 12.68 6.62 3.76
N GLU A 47 13.09 6.91 4.99
CA GLU A 47 13.24 8.28 5.50
C GLU A 47 14.64 8.78 5.16
N ARG A 48 14.75 9.69 4.19
CA ARG A 48 16.01 10.34 3.80
C ARG A 48 15.76 11.71 3.16
N PRO A 49 16.80 12.57 3.07
CA PRO A 49 16.73 13.80 2.27
C PRO A 49 16.40 13.51 0.80
N VAL A 50 15.66 14.44 0.19
CA VAL A 50 15.30 14.38 -1.24
C VAL A 50 15.79 15.63 -1.98
N SER A 51 16.19 15.45 -3.23
CA SER A 51 16.52 16.52 -4.17
C SER A 51 16.03 16.16 -5.57
N LYS A 52 16.24 17.05 -6.55
CA LYS A 52 15.93 16.75 -7.96
C LYS A 52 16.80 15.61 -8.50
N GLU A 53 18.02 15.49 -7.99
CA GLU A 53 19.01 14.47 -8.35
C GLU A 53 18.78 13.15 -7.59
N THR A 54 18.11 13.22 -6.43
CA THR A 54 17.85 12.05 -5.57
C THR A 54 16.36 11.95 -5.19
N PRO A 55 15.45 11.83 -6.18
CA PRO A 55 14.02 11.76 -5.89
C PRO A 55 13.66 10.47 -5.14
N LEU A 56 12.49 10.48 -4.50
CA LEU A 56 11.80 9.28 -4.04
C LEU A 56 10.64 9.00 -4.99
N ARG A 57 10.42 7.72 -5.26
CA ARG A 57 9.31 7.25 -6.09
C ARG A 57 8.70 6.04 -5.43
N ILE A 58 7.37 6.02 -5.39
CA ILE A 58 6.58 4.84 -5.05
C ILE A 58 5.69 4.56 -6.25
N CYS A 59 5.89 3.42 -6.89
CA CYS A 59 5.04 2.86 -7.92
C CYS A 59 4.07 1.88 -7.27
N HIS A 60 2.79 2.08 -7.50
CA HIS A 60 1.76 1.17 -7.03
C HIS A 60 0.54 1.18 -7.95
N GLN A 61 -0.30 0.17 -7.81
CA GLN A 61 -1.58 0.05 -8.48
C GLN A 61 -2.62 -0.55 -7.54
N TYR A 62 -3.87 -0.16 -7.77
CA TYR A 62 -5.02 -0.74 -7.08
C TYR A 62 -5.80 -1.65 -8.03
N GLU A 63 -6.32 -2.75 -7.50
CA GLU A 63 -7.25 -3.64 -8.17
C GLU A 63 -8.38 -4.02 -7.21
N VAL A 64 -9.62 -3.95 -7.67
CA VAL A 64 -10.77 -4.52 -6.93
C VAL A 64 -11.00 -5.93 -7.44
N ARG A 65 -11.08 -6.91 -6.52
CA ARG A 65 -11.34 -8.33 -6.84
C ARG A 65 -12.55 -8.84 -6.07
N GLN A 66 -13.23 -9.84 -6.63
CA GLN A 66 -14.11 -10.67 -5.81
C GLN A 66 -13.28 -11.55 -4.88
N THR A 67 -13.75 -11.73 -3.66
CA THR A 67 -13.18 -12.72 -2.73
C THR A 67 -13.80 -14.07 -3.05
N ASN A 68 -12.95 -15.07 -3.29
CA ASN A 68 -13.36 -16.45 -3.55
C ASN A 68 -14.06 -17.09 -2.33
#